data_AF-A0A0Q0DD32-F1
#
_entry.id   AF-A0A0Q0DD32-F1
#
_cell.length_a   1.000
_cell.length_b   1.000
_cell.length_c   1.000
_cell.angle_alpha   90.00
_cell.angle_beta   90.00
_cell.angle_gamma   90.00
#
_symmetry.space_group_name_H-M   'P 1'
#
loop_
_entity.id
_entity.type
_entity.pdbx_description
1 polymer ?
#
loop_
_entity_poly.entity_id
_entity_poly.type
_entity_poly.pdbx_seq_one_letter_code
_entity_poly.pdbx_strand_id
1 'polypeptide(L)' 'MQMHEVFEVTEAVGVDETNRLIQQDGWKLVAVTQRDRVGTVYVLGKPKQAGPKGGVGMLLRNRPAVAEGGDD' A
#
# COMPACT_ATOMS: atom_id res chain seq x y z
N MET A 1 -6.92 -20.00 10.39
CA MET A 1 -6.93 -18.52 10.37
C MET A 1 -7.14 -18.08 8.93
N GLN A 2 -8.29 -17.47 8.60
CA GLN A 2 -8.59 -17.02 7.24
C GLN A 2 -8.03 -15.60 7.06
N MET A 3 -7.01 -15.44 6.21
CA MET A 3 -6.48 -14.11 5.88
C MET A 3 -7.48 -13.43 4.95
N HIS A 4 -8.10 -12.35 5.44
CA HIS A 4 -8.87 -11.47 4.58
C HIS A 4 -7.87 -10.64 3.77
N GLU A 5 -7.90 -10.78 2.45
CA GLU A 5 -7.14 -9.94 1.54
C GLU A 5 -7.65 -8.50 1.69
N VAL A 6 -6.76 -7.57 2.03
CA VAL A 6 -7.12 -6.16 2.24
C VAL A 6 -6.96 -5.45 0.90
N PHE A 7 -8.04 -4.83 0.42
CA PHE A 7 -8.04 -4.02 -0.79
C PHE A 7 -8.02 -2.53 -0.45
N GLU A 8 -7.20 -1.78 -1.18
CA GLU A 8 -7.27 -0.33 -1.21
C GLU A 8 -8.29 0.08 -2.27
N VAL A 9 -9.10 1.10 -1.97
CA VAL A 9 -10.16 1.59 -2.86
C VAL A 9 -10.01 3.11 -3.01
N THR A 10 -10.16 3.61 -4.24
CA THR A 10 -10.21 5.05 -4.54
C THR A 10 -11.33 5.36 -5.53
N GLU A 11 -11.82 6.59 -5.49
CA GLU A 11 -12.78 7.13 -6.45
C GLU A 11 -12.07 8.08 -7.43
N ALA A 12 -12.40 7.99 -8.70
CA ALA A 12 -11.93 8.89 -9.74
C ALA A 12 -13.11 9.49 -10.50
N VAL A 13 -13.02 10.79 -10.81
CA VAL A 13 -14.08 11.50 -11.52
C VAL A 13 -13.61 11.79 -12.94
N GLY A 14 -14.28 11.17 -13.91
CA GLY A 14 -13.93 11.29 -15.32
C GLY A 14 -12.95 10.23 -15.81
N VAL A 15 -12.93 10.08 -17.13
CA VAL A 15 -12.24 8.98 -17.83
C VAL A 15 -10.72 9.17 -17.81
N ASP A 16 -10.24 10.41 -17.91
CA ASP A 16 -8.80 10.72 -17.96
C ASP A 16 -8.07 10.35 -16.67
N GLU A 17 -8.62 10.74 -15.51
CA GLU A 17 -8.07 10.39 -14.20
C GLU A 17 -8.09 8.87 -13.99
N THR A 18 -9.21 8.23 -14.35
CA THR A 18 -9.39 6.78 -14.25
C THR A 18 -8.35 6.03 -15.08
N ASN A 19 -8.15 6.44 -16.34
CA ASN A 19 -7.17 5.82 -17.23
C ASN A 19 -5.75 5.97 -16.71
N ARG A 20 -5.41 7.14 -16.14
CA ARG A 20 -4.10 7.37 -15.54
C ARG A 20 -3.84 6.40 -14.39
N LEU A 21 -4.79 6.28 -13.46
CA LEU A 21 -4.66 5.38 -12.29
C LEU A 21 -4.55 3.91 -12.72
N ILE A 22 -5.30 3.49 -13.74
CA ILE A 22 -5.21 2.12 -14.25
C ILE A 22 -3.85 1.85 -14.91
N GLN A 23 -3.40 2.75 -15.79
CA GLN A 23 -2.22 2.51 -16.62
C GLN A 23 -0.89 2.75 -15.88
N GLN A 24 -0.83 3.76 -15.01
CA GLN A 24 0.41 4.16 -14.33
C GLN A 24 0.56 3.48 -12.97
N ASP A 25 -0.53 3.41 -12.21
CA ASP A 25 -0.50 3.03 -10.81
C ASP A 25 -1.03 1.60 -10.57
N GLY A 26 -1.43 0.91 -11.63
CA GLY A 26 -1.85 -0.49 -11.59
C GLY A 26 -3.16 -0.73 -10.85
N TRP A 27 -4.03 0.29 -10.78
CA TRP A 27 -5.38 0.14 -10.25
C TRP A 27 -6.27 -0.66 -11.22
N LYS A 28 -7.32 -1.27 -10.68
CA LYS A 28 -8.32 -1.98 -11.48
C LYS A 28 -9.70 -1.39 -11.25
N LEU A 29 -10.49 -1.27 -12.32
CA LEU A 29 -11.88 -0.84 -12.22
C LEU A 29 -12.71 -1.90 -11.49
N VAL A 30 -13.39 -1.49 -10.43
CA VAL A 30 -14.25 -2.36 -9.60
C VAL A 30 -15.71 -2.05 -9.85
N ALA A 31 -16.09 -0.77 -9.88
CA ALA A 31 -17.45 -0.34 -10.13
C ALA A 31 -17.51 1.02 -10.83
N VAL A 32 -18.65 1.29 -11.47
CA VAL A 32 -18.98 2.60 -12.03
C VAL A 32 -20.31 3.02 -11.41
N THR A 33 -20.35 4.22 -10.85
CA THR A 33 -21.55 4.76 -10.19
C THR A 33 -21.88 6.14 -10.75
N GLN A 34 -23.13 6.57 -10.62
CA GLN A 34 -23.55 7.92 -10.97
C GLN A 34 -23.89 8.69 -9.69
N ARG A 35 -23.40 9.92 -9.58
CA ARG A 35 -23.73 10.87 -8.51
C ARG A 35 -24.35 12.13 -9.11
N ASP A 36 -25.51 12.53 -8.61
CA ASP A 36 -26.35 13.58 -9.21
C ASP A 36 -25.63 14.91 -9.52
N ARG A 37 -24.59 15.26 -8.76
CA ARG A 37 -23.85 16.53 -8.92
C ARG A 37 -22.46 16.40 -9.53
N VAL A 38 -21.94 15.18 -9.61
CA VAL A 38 -20.54 14.90 -10.00
C VAL A 38 -20.49 14.14 -11.33
N GLY A 39 -21.59 13.50 -11.72
CA GLY A 39 -21.67 12.66 -12.90
C GLY A 39 -21.15 11.25 -12.62
N THR A 40 -20.48 10.66 -13.61
CA THR A 40 -19.94 9.30 -13.54
C THR A 40 -18.69 9.24 -12.66
N VAL A 41 -18.73 8.39 -11.63
CA VAL A 41 -17.63 8.13 -10.71
C VAL A 41 -17.15 6.69 -10.88
N TYR A 42 -15.85 6.53 -11.05
CA TYR A 42 -15.18 5.24 -11.22
C TYR A 42 -14.56 4.83 -9.90
N VAL A 43 -14.95 3.66 -9.40
CA VAL A 43 -14.39 3.07 -8.17
C VAL A 43 -13.31 2.09 -8.58
N LEU A 44 -12.09 2.36 -8.13
CA LEU A 44 -10.90 1.59 -8.45
C LEU A 44 -10.40 0.85 -7.22
N GLY A 45 -9.94 -0.38 -7.41
CA GLY A 45 -9.37 -1.23 -6.36
C GLY A 45 -7.96 -1.68 -6.69
N LYS A 46 -7.12 -1.81 -5.67
CA LYS A 46 -5.78 -2.40 -5.77
C LYS A 46 -5.52 -3.28 -4.55
N PRO A 47 -4.95 -4.49 -4.72
CA PRO A 47 -4.59 -5.31 -3.57
C PRO A 47 -3.52 -4.57 -2.76
N LYS A 48 -3.75 -4.40 -1.46
CA LYS A 48 -2.72 -3.88 -0.57
C LYS A 48 -1.60 -4.91 -0.56
N GLN A 49 -0.41 -4.55 -1.03
CA GLN A 49 0.74 -5.43 -0.81
C GLN A 49 0.84 -5.64 0.70
N ALA A 50 0.62 -6.88 1.14
CA ALA A 50 0.99 -7.27 2.49
C ALA A 50 2.49 -6.97 2.58
N GLY A 51 2.86 -5.93 3.34
CA GLY A 51 4.25 -5.61 3.61
C GLY A 51 5.00 -6.89 4.03
N PRO A 52 6.30 -6.98 3.75
CA PRO A 52 7.05 -8.23 3.82
C PRO A 52 6.75 -8.99 5.12
N LYS A 53 6.02 -10.11 5.00
CA LYS A 53 5.90 -11.11 6.07
C LYS A 53 7.26 -11.81 6.16
N GLY A 54 8.20 -11.21 6.89
CA GLY A 54 9.53 -11.76 7.04
C GLY A 54 10.50 -10.75 7.64
N GLY A 55 10.44 -10.57 8.95
CA GLY A 55 11.34 -9.68 9.67
C GLY A 55 11.17 -9.69 11.19
N VAL A 56 10.63 -10.76 11.79
CA VAL A 56 10.99 -11.09 13.18
C VAL A 56 12.39 -11.68 13.10
N GLY A 57 13.36 -10.78 13.04
CA GLY A 57 14.73 -11.08 12.67
C GLY A 57 15.62 -9.93 13.05
N MET A 58 16.02 -9.95 14.33
CA MET A 58 17.34 -9.52 14.77
C MET A 58 17.53 -8.03 15.11
N LEU A 59 17.21 -7.76 16.37
CA LEU A 59 18.14 -7.19 17.37
C LEU A 59 18.76 -5.81 17.10
N LEU A 60 18.26 -4.84 17.88
CA LEU A 60 19.03 -3.82 18.60
C LEU A 60 20.36 -3.38 17.95
N ARG A 61 20.29 -2.46 16.99
CA ARG A 61 21.42 -1.56 16.73
C ARG A 61 21.30 -0.35 17.64
N ASN A 62 21.74 -0.51 18.89
CA ASN A 62 22.35 0.58 19.64
C ASN A 62 23.22 0.01 20.76
N ARG A 63 24.29 -0.68 20.38
CA ARG A 63 25.42 -0.97 21.29
C ARG A 63 26.50 0.07 20.99
N PRO A 64 26.81 1.01 21.88
CA PRO A 64 28.06 1.76 21.79
C PRO A 64 29.20 0.75 22.00
N ALA A 65 30.20 0.81 21.13
CA ALA A 65 31.41 0.01 21.25
C ALA A 65 32.15 0.43 22.54
N VAL A 66 32.04 -0.38 23.58
CA VAL A 66 32.98 -0.33 24.71
C VAL A 66 34.31 -0.87 24.18
N ALA A 67 35.31 0.01 24.10
CA ALA A 67 36.69 -0.38 23.89
C ALA A 67 37.21 -0.91 25.23
N GLU A 68 37.05 -2.21 25.48
CA GLU A 68 37.80 -2.92 26.51
C GLU A 68 39.08 -3.47 25.88
N GLY A 69 40.15 -2.69 25.96
CA GLY A 69 41.52 -3.21 25.93
C GLY A 69 42.00 -3.27 27.37
N GLY A 70 42.24 -4.49 27.87
CA GLY A 70 42.69 -4.75 29.23
C GLY A 70 44.19 -4.58 29.42
N ASP A 71 44.53 -4.32 30.70
CA ASP A 71 45.84 -4.38 31.37
C ASP A 71 46.78 -5.50 30.90
N ASP A 72 48.04 -5.14 30.69
CA ASP A 72 49.19 -5.66 31.46
C ASP A 72 50.10 -4.48 31.83
#